data_AF-A0A9J6NW81-F1
#
_entry.id   AF-A0A9J6NW81-F1
#
_cell.length_a   1.000
_cell.length_b   1.000
_cell.length_c   1.000
_cell.angle_alpha   90.00
_cell.angle_beta   90.00
_cell.angle_gamma   90.00
#
_symmetry.space_group_name_H-M   'P 1'
#
loop_
_entity.id
_entity.type
_entity.pdbx_description
1 polymer ?
#
loop_
_entity_poly.entity_id
_entity_poly.type
_entity_poly.pdbx_seq_one_letter_code
_entity_poly.pdbx_strand_id
1 'polypeptide(L)'
;MYIEEAEVGDTLKIEIIGIKVNNKGVMAARPNNGVLGEFFDTPKSKIIPIKDNKAIFNKKIHIPINPMIGVIGTAPQNEEIQTTVPDMHGGNLDCKRIVTGSTVFLPVNVKGGLLSIGDLHAVMSDGEIVICGLEVDGEVIVKVHVIKDKHFPLPMVVHGEHIMTISSRKTLDEAAKQATINMHKFLINELKMDVHDAGMLLSLVGELKICQIVDPLMTARMEFPISILDKYNYKIV
;
A
#
# COMPACT_ATOMS: atom_id res chain seq x y z
N MET A 1 9.39 11.53 -10.36
CA MET A 1 9.62 12.86 -9.75
C MET A 1 10.97 12.83 -9.04
N TYR A 2 11.87 13.77 -9.34
CA TYR A 2 13.17 13.89 -8.66
C TYR A 2 13.04 14.84 -7.45
N ILE A 3 13.53 14.43 -6.28
CA ILE A 3 13.49 15.22 -5.04
C ILE A 3 14.90 15.70 -4.71
N GLU A 4 15.18 16.99 -4.83
CA GLU A 4 16.54 17.54 -4.84
C GLU A 4 17.39 17.16 -3.61
N GLU A 5 16.78 17.14 -2.43
CA GLU A 5 17.45 16.91 -1.14
C GLU A 5 17.55 15.44 -0.70
N ALA A 6 16.99 14.51 -1.50
CA ALA A 6 16.97 13.08 -1.21
C ALA A 6 18.27 12.39 -1.65
N GLU A 7 18.98 11.81 -0.68
CA GLU A 7 20.22 11.06 -0.87
C GLU A 7 20.03 9.59 -0.48
N VAL A 8 20.90 8.71 -1.00
CA VAL A 8 20.80 7.27 -0.75
C VAL A 8 20.87 6.96 0.75
N GLY A 9 19.91 6.19 1.25
CA GLY A 9 19.76 5.85 2.67
C GLY A 9 18.70 6.70 3.40
N ASP A 10 18.26 7.81 2.81
CA ASP A 10 17.12 8.57 3.33
C ASP A 10 15.80 7.81 3.19
N THR A 11 14.77 8.30 3.88
CA THR A 11 13.38 7.88 3.68
C THR A 11 12.57 9.03 3.10
N LEU A 12 11.78 8.77 2.05
CA LEU A 12 10.73 9.68 1.62
C LEU A 12 9.49 9.47 2.48
N LYS A 13 8.96 10.56 3.03
CA LYS A 13 7.64 10.66 3.65
C LYS A 13 6.71 11.34 2.66
N ILE A 14 5.71 10.62 2.18
CA ILE A 14 4.75 11.08 1.18
C ILE A 14 3.36 11.17 1.82
N GLU A 15 2.91 12.38 2.11
CA GLU A 15 1.56 12.63 2.61
C GLU A 15 0.58 12.73 1.42
N ILE A 16 -0.45 11.88 1.41
CA ILE A 16 -1.49 11.86 0.39
C ILE A 16 -2.57 12.87 0.78
N ILE A 17 -2.49 14.07 0.22
CA ILE A 17 -3.37 15.20 0.57
C ILE A 17 -4.75 15.05 -0.08
N GLY A 18 -4.83 14.46 -1.27
CA GLY A 18 -6.10 14.24 -1.95
C GLY A 18 -5.98 13.34 -3.16
N ILE A 19 -7.03 12.57 -3.42
CA ILE A 19 -7.19 11.74 -4.63
C ILE A 19 -8.52 12.12 -5.26
N LYS A 20 -8.50 12.52 -6.53
CA LYS A 20 -9.68 12.77 -7.35
C LYS A 20 -9.73 11.75 -8.47
N VAL A 21 -10.87 11.14 -8.68
CA VAL A 21 -11.09 10.14 -9.73
C VAL A 21 -12.21 10.59 -10.67
N ASN A 22 -12.13 10.17 -11.92
CA ASN A 22 -13.16 10.49 -12.91
C ASN A 22 -14.46 9.72 -12.68
N ASN A 23 -15.48 10.05 -13.48
CA ASN A 23 -16.87 9.62 -13.27
C ASN A 23 -17.20 8.20 -13.77
N LYS A 24 -16.20 7.39 -14.09
CA LYS A 24 -16.35 5.99 -14.49
C LYS A 24 -15.03 5.26 -14.27
N GLY A 25 -15.11 3.98 -13.95
CA GLY A 25 -13.95 3.08 -13.98
C GLY A 25 -14.21 1.83 -14.78
N VAL A 26 -13.20 0.99 -14.87
CA VAL A 26 -13.23 -0.28 -15.60
C VAL A 26 -12.83 -1.41 -14.68
N MET A 27 -13.58 -2.51 -14.72
CA MET A 27 -13.11 -3.79 -14.19
C MET A 27 -12.92 -4.78 -15.33
N ALA A 28 -11.99 -5.71 -15.16
CA ALA A 28 -11.78 -6.81 -16.09
C ALA A 28 -11.80 -8.16 -15.35
N ALA A 29 -12.47 -9.14 -15.95
CA ALA A 29 -12.41 -10.54 -15.55
C ALA A 29 -11.90 -11.34 -16.76
N ARG A 30 -10.84 -12.13 -16.57
CA ARG A 30 -10.16 -12.82 -17.67
C ARG A 30 -9.84 -14.27 -17.27
N PRO A 31 -9.93 -15.24 -18.20
CA PRO A 31 -9.49 -16.61 -17.96
C PRO A 31 -8.05 -16.64 -17.42
N ASN A 32 -7.77 -17.52 -16.47
CA ASN A 32 -6.44 -17.74 -15.87
C ASN A 32 -5.80 -16.53 -15.16
N ASN A 33 -6.58 -15.50 -14.81
CA ASN A 33 -6.11 -14.31 -14.07
C ASN A 33 -6.82 -14.21 -12.72
N GLY A 34 -6.09 -13.77 -11.68
CA GLY A 34 -6.61 -13.69 -10.32
C GLY A 34 -7.04 -15.06 -9.76
N VAL A 35 -7.70 -15.04 -8.60
CA VAL A 35 -8.16 -16.24 -7.89
C VAL A 35 -9.32 -16.93 -8.64
N LEU A 36 -10.16 -16.14 -9.30
CA LEU A 36 -11.38 -16.64 -9.95
C LEU A 36 -11.19 -16.94 -11.45
N GLY A 37 -9.96 -16.88 -11.95
CA GLY A 37 -9.63 -17.03 -13.37
C GLY A 37 -10.08 -18.36 -13.99
N GLU A 38 -10.18 -19.42 -13.19
CA GLU A 38 -10.65 -20.75 -13.63
C GLU A 38 -12.17 -20.79 -13.93
N PHE A 39 -12.95 -19.85 -13.39
CA PHE A 39 -14.40 -19.77 -13.58
C PHE A 39 -14.80 -18.89 -14.78
N PHE A 40 -13.83 -18.34 -15.51
CA PHE A 40 -14.07 -17.43 -16.62
C PHE A 40 -13.71 -18.09 -17.95
N ASP A 41 -14.69 -18.24 -18.84
CA ASP A 41 -14.47 -18.83 -20.18
C ASP A 41 -13.95 -17.81 -21.20
N THR A 42 -14.27 -16.52 -21.01
CA THR A 42 -13.94 -15.44 -21.95
C THR A 42 -13.58 -14.16 -21.21
N PRO A 43 -12.66 -13.34 -21.75
CA PRO A 43 -12.35 -12.05 -21.16
C PRO A 43 -13.56 -11.11 -21.27
N LYS A 44 -13.88 -10.43 -20.17
CA LYS A 44 -14.95 -9.43 -20.09
C LYS A 44 -14.48 -8.21 -19.35
N SER A 45 -14.76 -7.05 -19.92
CA SER A 45 -14.58 -5.76 -19.25
C SER A 45 -15.94 -5.14 -18.95
N LYS A 46 -16.03 -4.44 -17.83
CA LYS A 46 -17.24 -3.73 -17.41
C LYS A 46 -16.88 -2.30 -17.06
N ILE A 47 -17.44 -1.36 -17.82
CA ILE A 47 -17.40 0.07 -17.48
C ILE A 47 -18.45 0.31 -16.40
N ILE A 48 -18.03 0.86 -15.26
CA ILE A 48 -18.88 1.12 -14.11
C ILE A 48 -18.93 2.64 -13.89
N PRO A 49 -20.08 3.30 -14.09
CA PRO A 49 -20.23 4.72 -13.78
C PRO A 49 -20.02 5.01 -12.29
N ILE A 50 -19.45 6.17 -11.98
CA ILE A 50 -19.29 6.69 -10.62
C ILE A 50 -20.16 7.94 -10.51
N LYS A 51 -21.11 7.93 -9.57
CA LYS A 51 -22.04 9.02 -9.29
C LYS A 51 -22.26 9.15 -7.79
N ASP A 52 -22.31 10.37 -7.28
CA ASP A 52 -22.57 10.66 -5.86
C ASP A 52 -21.67 9.84 -4.90
N ASN A 53 -20.36 9.79 -5.21
CA ASN A 53 -19.35 8.98 -4.50
C ASN A 53 -19.69 7.48 -4.41
N LYS A 54 -20.37 6.94 -5.43
CA LYS A 54 -20.68 5.51 -5.53
C LYS A 54 -20.40 4.98 -6.93
N ALA A 55 -19.77 3.81 -6.98
CA ALA A 55 -19.67 2.99 -8.17
C ALA A 55 -21.01 2.27 -8.41
N ILE A 56 -21.64 2.54 -9.55
CA ILE A 56 -22.96 2.03 -9.93
C ILE A 56 -22.77 0.67 -10.62
N PHE A 57 -22.55 -0.38 -9.83
CA PHE A 57 -22.25 -1.71 -10.38
C PHE A 57 -23.40 -2.26 -11.21
N ASN A 58 -24.65 -2.10 -10.76
CA ASN A 58 -25.86 -2.38 -11.55
C ASN A 58 -27.06 -1.63 -10.94
N LYS A 59 -28.28 -1.88 -11.43
CA LYS A 59 -29.51 -1.22 -10.93
C LYS A 59 -29.81 -1.43 -9.44
N LYS A 60 -29.18 -2.41 -8.80
CA LYS A 60 -29.41 -2.82 -7.41
C LYS A 60 -28.22 -2.52 -6.49
N ILE A 61 -27.00 -2.52 -7.03
CA ILE A 61 -25.76 -2.49 -6.27
C ILE A 61 -25.03 -1.18 -6.55
N HIS A 62 -24.92 -0.35 -5.52
CA HIS A 62 -24.13 0.89 -5.53
C HIS A 62 -23.10 0.80 -4.40
N ILE A 63 -21.82 0.91 -4.75
CA ILE A 63 -20.71 0.69 -3.81
C ILE A 63 -20.08 2.04 -3.48
N PRO A 64 -19.99 2.45 -2.21
CA PRO A 64 -19.23 3.65 -1.84
C PRO A 64 -17.80 3.58 -2.37
N ILE A 65 -17.35 4.63 -3.05
CA ILE A 65 -15.96 4.71 -3.49
C ILE A 65 -15.08 5.11 -2.30
N ASN A 66 -13.85 4.59 -2.29
CA ASN A 66 -12.80 5.03 -1.39
C ASN A 66 -11.50 5.07 -2.21
N PRO A 67 -11.28 6.16 -2.98
CA PRO A 67 -10.19 6.24 -3.93
C PRO A 67 -8.84 5.96 -3.29
N MET A 68 -8.06 5.10 -3.93
CA MET A 68 -6.75 4.66 -3.46
C MET A 68 -5.71 4.67 -4.59
N ILE A 69 -4.45 4.55 -4.21
CA ILE A 69 -3.30 4.40 -5.09
C ILE A 69 -2.82 2.95 -5.01
N GLY A 70 -2.87 2.22 -6.13
CA GLY A 70 -2.32 0.87 -6.26
C GLY A 70 -0.80 0.87 -6.38
N VAL A 71 -0.28 1.73 -7.29
CA VAL A 71 1.16 1.85 -7.55
C VAL A 71 1.74 3.13 -6.95
N ILE A 72 2.65 2.97 -5.99
CA ILE A 72 3.49 4.06 -5.47
C ILE A 72 4.87 3.52 -5.10
N GLY A 73 5.92 4.11 -5.65
CA GLY A 73 7.29 3.60 -5.44
C GLY A 73 8.39 4.59 -5.76
N THR A 74 9.57 4.31 -5.22
CA THR A 74 10.85 4.96 -5.56
C THR A 74 11.67 4.06 -6.46
N ALA A 75 12.70 4.58 -7.13
CA ALA A 75 13.55 3.73 -7.95
C ALA A 75 14.38 2.75 -7.08
N PRO A 76 14.46 1.47 -7.46
CA PRO A 76 15.38 0.50 -6.85
C PRO A 76 16.84 0.82 -7.19
N GLN A 77 17.79 0.27 -6.42
CA GLN A 77 19.23 0.57 -6.57
C GLN A 77 19.87 -0.08 -7.80
N ASN A 78 19.55 -1.36 -8.07
CA ASN A 78 20.37 -2.21 -8.93
C ASN A 78 19.68 -2.67 -10.22
N GLU A 79 18.42 -3.11 -10.13
CA GLU A 79 17.69 -3.71 -11.25
C GLU A 79 16.38 -2.98 -11.49
N GLU A 80 16.01 -2.84 -12.76
CA GLU A 80 14.70 -2.33 -13.13
C GLU A 80 13.61 -3.33 -12.72
N ILE A 81 12.62 -2.84 -11.98
CA ILE A 81 11.47 -3.64 -11.56
C ILE A 81 10.23 -3.07 -12.28
N GLN A 82 9.45 -3.96 -12.90
CA GLN A 82 8.22 -3.56 -13.59
C GLN A 82 7.22 -2.96 -12.59
N THR A 83 6.43 -1.98 -13.04
CA THR A 83 5.44 -1.30 -12.18
C THR A 83 4.36 -2.22 -11.63
N THR A 84 4.18 -3.41 -12.20
CA THR A 84 3.27 -4.48 -11.77
C THR A 84 3.83 -5.36 -10.64
N VAL A 85 5.10 -5.18 -10.27
CA VAL A 85 5.76 -6.01 -9.26
C VAL A 85 6.02 -5.16 -8.02
N PRO A 86 5.38 -5.46 -6.88
CA PRO A 86 5.70 -4.78 -5.63
C PRO A 86 6.97 -5.34 -5.01
N ASP A 87 7.77 -4.49 -4.37
CA ASP A 87 8.93 -4.90 -3.59
C ASP A 87 9.29 -3.85 -2.53
N MET A 88 10.49 -3.91 -1.97
CA MET A 88 11.02 -2.98 -0.96
C MET A 88 10.94 -1.50 -1.38
N HIS A 89 10.94 -1.22 -2.68
CA HIS A 89 10.86 0.13 -3.25
C HIS A 89 9.42 0.67 -3.33
N GLY A 90 8.41 -0.11 -2.92
CA GLY A 90 7.00 0.15 -3.18
C GLY A 90 6.53 -0.63 -4.39
N GLY A 91 6.04 0.07 -5.42
CA GLY A 91 5.51 -0.57 -6.64
C GLY A 91 4.02 -0.88 -6.51
N ASN A 92 3.57 -2.02 -7.07
CA ASN A 92 2.17 -2.44 -7.10
C ASN A 92 1.68 -2.99 -5.75
N LEU A 93 1.56 -2.11 -4.76
CA LEU A 93 1.27 -2.54 -3.38
C LEU A 93 -0.19 -2.95 -3.19
N ASP A 94 -1.10 -2.37 -3.99
CA ASP A 94 -2.55 -2.55 -3.91
C ASP A 94 -3.07 -2.63 -2.48
N CYS A 95 -2.64 -1.63 -1.72
CA CYS A 95 -2.99 -1.49 -0.33
C CYS A 95 -4.13 -0.47 -0.23
N LYS A 96 -5.34 -0.95 0.09
CA LYS A 96 -6.53 -0.10 0.26
C LYS A 96 -6.44 0.99 1.33
N ARG A 97 -5.32 1.05 2.06
CA ARG A 97 -5.00 2.04 3.09
C ARG A 97 -4.19 3.22 2.54
N ILE A 98 -3.70 3.15 1.30
CA ILE A 98 -3.03 4.26 0.61
C ILE A 98 -4.09 5.14 -0.06
N VAL A 99 -4.74 5.94 0.78
CA VAL A 99 -5.88 6.80 0.45
C VAL A 99 -5.60 8.25 0.87
N THR A 100 -6.53 9.16 0.59
CA THR A 100 -6.45 10.53 1.13
C THR A 100 -6.29 10.53 2.66
N GLY A 101 -5.36 11.31 3.19
CA GLY A 101 -4.99 11.34 4.60
C GLY A 101 -4.07 10.21 5.06
N SER A 102 -3.54 9.39 4.14
CA SER A 102 -2.45 8.45 4.45
C SER A 102 -1.09 9.10 4.27
N THR A 103 -0.09 8.57 4.98
CA THR A 103 1.31 8.91 4.79
C THR A 103 2.09 7.64 4.46
N VAL A 104 2.73 7.62 3.30
CA VAL A 104 3.55 6.50 2.83
C VAL A 104 5.02 6.80 3.08
N PHE A 105 5.76 5.81 3.56
CA PHE A 105 7.21 5.89 3.73
C PHE A 105 7.89 4.93 2.77
N LEU A 106 8.81 5.45 1.97
CA LEU A 106 9.55 4.69 0.95
C LEU A 106 11.06 4.94 1.04
N PRO A 107 11.90 3.96 0.67
CA PRO A 107 13.35 4.11 0.74
C PRO A 107 13.87 5.01 -0.39
N VAL A 108 14.93 5.78 -0.12
CA VAL A 108 15.72 6.44 -1.15
C VAL A 108 16.92 5.54 -1.48
N ASN A 109 16.80 4.74 -2.54
CA ASN A 109 17.86 3.83 -2.98
C ASN A 109 18.76 4.42 -4.07
N VAL A 110 18.33 5.52 -4.68
CA VAL A 110 19.07 6.29 -5.68
C VAL A 110 18.89 7.77 -5.39
N LYS A 111 19.86 8.60 -5.82
CA LYS A 111 19.78 10.05 -5.63
C LYS A 111 18.47 10.60 -6.21
N GLY A 112 17.77 11.41 -5.41
CA GLY A 112 16.50 12.01 -5.78
C GLY A 112 15.28 11.11 -5.58
N GLY A 113 15.45 9.84 -5.18
CA GLY A 113 14.40 8.86 -4.92
C GLY A 113 13.60 8.40 -6.15
N LEU A 114 13.37 9.26 -7.14
CA LEU A 114 12.63 9.01 -8.37
C LEU A 114 11.20 8.48 -8.13
N LEU A 115 10.46 9.18 -7.27
CA LEU A 115 9.08 8.83 -6.90
C LEU A 115 8.15 8.75 -8.12
N SER A 116 7.40 7.66 -8.24
CA SER A 116 6.37 7.45 -9.24
C SER A 116 5.07 6.99 -8.58
N ILE A 117 3.92 7.43 -9.12
CA ILE A 117 2.58 7.18 -8.60
C ILE A 117 1.65 6.89 -9.79
N GLY A 118 0.81 5.87 -9.67
CA GLY A 118 -0.16 5.49 -10.69
C GLY A 118 -1.19 4.51 -10.17
N ASP A 119 -1.91 3.89 -11.10
CA ASP A 119 -2.90 2.83 -10.84
C ASP A 119 -3.93 3.22 -9.79
N LEU A 120 -4.76 4.22 -10.11
CA LEU A 120 -5.80 4.65 -9.18
C LEU A 120 -6.99 3.71 -9.27
N HIS A 121 -7.49 3.31 -8.11
CA HIS A 121 -8.77 2.60 -8.01
C HIS A 121 -9.78 3.49 -7.32
N ALA A 122 -10.99 3.59 -7.88
CA ALA A 122 -12.08 4.25 -7.19
C ALA A 122 -12.54 3.43 -5.97
N VAL A 123 -12.46 2.10 -6.05
CA VAL A 123 -12.71 1.20 -4.93
C VAL A 123 -12.02 -0.13 -5.19
N MET A 124 -11.39 -0.67 -4.15
CA MET A 124 -10.82 -2.01 -4.12
C MET A 124 -10.90 -2.53 -2.68
N SER A 125 -11.02 -3.86 -2.54
CA SER A 125 -11.01 -4.54 -1.23
C SER A 125 -9.75 -5.37 -1.06
N ASP A 126 -9.42 -5.72 0.18
CA ASP A 126 -8.28 -6.58 0.48
C ASP A 126 -8.35 -7.88 -0.33
N GLY A 127 -7.24 -8.23 -0.97
CA GLY A 127 -7.06 -9.43 -1.78
C GLY A 127 -7.13 -9.19 -3.29
N GLU A 128 -7.82 -8.14 -3.76
CA GLU A 128 -7.95 -7.82 -5.19
C GLU A 128 -8.26 -9.05 -6.09
N ILE A 129 -9.11 -9.94 -5.58
CA ILE A 129 -9.13 -11.36 -5.98
C ILE A 129 -9.40 -11.65 -7.47
N VAL A 130 -9.90 -10.69 -8.24
CA VAL A 130 -10.25 -10.87 -9.64
C VAL A 130 -9.14 -10.47 -10.61
N ILE A 131 -8.08 -9.78 -10.15
CA ILE A 131 -6.94 -9.16 -10.86
C ILE A 131 -6.93 -7.62 -10.89
N CYS A 132 -8.02 -6.96 -10.49
CA CYS A 132 -8.09 -5.50 -10.57
C CYS A 132 -9.04 -4.91 -9.54
N GLY A 133 -8.78 -3.67 -9.14
CA GLY A 133 -9.75 -2.78 -8.53
C GLY A 133 -10.78 -2.25 -9.55
N LEU A 134 -11.52 -1.21 -9.15
CA LEU A 134 -12.23 -0.38 -10.11
C LEU A 134 -11.26 0.65 -10.69
N GLU A 135 -10.59 0.28 -11.78
CA GLU A 135 -9.55 1.06 -12.45
C GLU A 135 -10.07 2.40 -12.96
N VAL A 136 -9.40 3.49 -12.60
CA VAL A 136 -9.80 4.86 -12.94
C VAL A 136 -8.60 5.75 -13.23
N ASP A 137 -8.81 6.72 -14.12
CA ASP A 137 -7.92 7.86 -14.25
C ASP A 137 -8.30 8.97 -13.26
N GLY A 138 -7.33 9.80 -12.90
CA GLY A 138 -7.50 10.80 -11.87
C GLY A 138 -6.26 11.62 -11.56
N GLU A 139 -6.33 12.37 -10.47
CA GLU A 139 -5.28 13.26 -9.98
C GLU A 139 -4.96 12.94 -8.51
N VAL A 140 -3.68 12.96 -8.17
CA VAL A 140 -3.19 12.82 -6.79
C VAL A 140 -2.46 14.08 -6.39
N ILE A 141 -2.80 14.62 -5.23
CA ILE A 141 -2.07 15.71 -4.58
C ILE A 141 -1.27 15.11 -3.45
N VAL A 142 0.06 15.25 -3.51
CA VAL A 142 0.97 14.76 -2.48
C VAL A 142 1.84 15.88 -1.93
N LYS A 143 2.27 15.72 -0.69
CA LYS A 143 3.33 16.51 -0.08
C LYS A 143 4.48 15.56 0.27
N VAL A 144 5.67 15.86 -0.23
CA VAL A 144 6.84 14.98 -0.10
C VAL A 144 7.86 15.65 0.82
N HIS A 145 8.38 14.87 1.76
CA HIS A 145 9.44 15.26 2.68
C HIS A 145 10.56 14.21 2.67
N VAL A 146 11.79 14.65 2.89
CA VAL A 146 12.93 13.75 3.10
C VAL A 146 13.22 13.66 4.59
N ILE A 147 13.25 12.43 5.11
CA ILE A 147 13.71 12.12 6.46
C ILE A 147 15.14 11.62 6.35
N LYS A 148 16.08 12.40 6.88
CA LYS A 148 17.52 12.10 6.84
C LYS A 148 17.89 10.99 7.83
N ASP A 149 18.75 10.08 7.38
CA ASP A 149 19.42 9.07 8.22
C ASP A 149 18.49 8.24 9.13
N LYS A 150 17.25 8.00 8.69
CA LYS A 150 16.27 7.21 9.46
C LYS A 150 15.92 5.92 8.74
N HIS A 151 16.28 4.80 9.37
CA HIS A 151 16.09 3.46 8.83
C HIS A 151 14.83 2.81 9.39
N PHE A 152 13.73 2.98 8.67
CA PHE A 152 12.48 2.26 8.94
C PHE A 152 12.44 0.91 8.23
N PRO A 153 11.62 -0.06 8.70
CA PRO A 153 11.32 -1.27 7.95
C PRO A 153 10.29 -0.98 6.86
N LEU A 154 10.76 -0.36 5.77
CA LEU A 154 9.98 0.13 4.64
C LEU A 154 9.54 -1.01 3.68
N PRO A 155 8.46 -0.84 2.89
CA PRO A 155 7.51 0.28 2.93
C PRO A 155 6.65 0.32 4.19
N MET A 156 6.25 1.52 4.59
CA MET A 156 5.30 1.71 5.70
C MET A 156 4.19 2.67 5.32
N VAL A 157 3.03 2.51 5.94
CA VAL A 157 1.88 3.40 5.77
C VAL A 157 1.31 3.79 7.13
N VAL A 158 0.99 5.06 7.30
CA VAL A 158 0.18 5.57 8.41
C VAL A 158 -1.15 6.02 7.83
N HIS A 159 -2.26 5.50 8.37
CA HIS A 159 -3.59 5.97 7.99
C HIS A 159 -4.62 5.69 9.09
N GLY A 160 -5.40 6.72 9.43
CA GLY A 160 -6.32 6.67 10.57
C GLY A 160 -5.52 6.50 11.86
N GLU A 161 -5.93 5.53 12.69
CA GLU A 161 -5.30 5.27 13.99
C GLU A 161 -4.19 4.21 13.94
N HIS A 162 -3.71 3.85 12.75
CA HIS A 162 -2.80 2.71 12.58
C HIS A 162 -1.53 3.08 11.80
N ILE A 163 -0.40 2.54 12.25
CA ILE A 163 0.85 2.40 11.49
C ILE A 163 0.91 0.99 10.93
N MET A 164 1.46 0.82 9.74
CA MET A 164 1.44 -0.44 9.01
C MET A 164 2.80 -0.68 8.38
N THR A 165 3.39 -1.84 8.64
CA THR A 165 4.53 -2.33 7.86
C THR A 165 4.01 -3.20 6.73
N ILE A 166 4.50 -2.97 5.52
CA ILE A 166 4.07 -3.69 4.31
C ILE A 166 5.22 -4.59 3.84
N SER A 167 4.88 -5.76 3.32
CA SER A 167 5.86 -6.63 2.67
C SER A 167 5.22 -7.39 1.52
N SER A 168 5.99 -7.53 0.45
CA SER A 168 5.64 -8.33 -0.72
C SER A 168 6.60 -9.49 -0.90
N ARG A 169 6.08 -10.70 -1.11
CA ARG A 169 6.87 -11.94 -1.24
C ARG A 169 6.19 -12.90 -2.21
N LYS A 170 6.88 -14.00 -2.55
CA LYS A 170 6.35 -14.98 -3.51
C LYS A 170 5.07 -15.65 -3.03
N THR A 171 4.93 -15.84 -1.72
CA THR A 171 3.72 -16.40 -1.11
C THR A 171 3.13 -15.45 -0.09
N LEU A 172 1.83 -15.58 0.14
CA LEU A 172 1.15 -14.81 1.17
C LEU A 172 1.70 -15.10 2.58
N ASP A 173 2.05 -16.36 2.87
CA ASP A 173 2.66 -16.76 4.15
C ASP A 173 3.99 -16.03 4.41
N GLU A 174 4.85 -15.94 3.39
CA GLU A 174 6.12 -15.23 3.47
C GLU A 174 5.90 -13.71 3.65
N ALA A 175 4.96 -13.14 2.88
CA ALA A 175 4.63 -11.72 2.95
C ALA A 175 4.09 -11.36 4.34
N ALA A 176 3.17 -12.16 4.85
CA ALA A 176 2.59 -12.02 6.18
C ALA A 176 3.65 -12.12 7.28
N LYS A 177 4.47 -13.16 7.25
CA LYS A 177 5.57 -13.34 8.20
C LYS A 177 6.52 -12.15 8.19
N GLN A 178 6.90 -11.67 7.00
CA GLN A 178 7.83 -10.56 6.89
C GLN A 178 7.22 -9.24 7.35
N ALA A 179 5.96 -8.94 7.02
CA ALA A 179 5.28 -7.74 7.49
C ALA A 179 5.23 -7.70 9.03
N THR A 180 4.96 -8.85 9.67
CA THR A 180 4.99 -9.00 11.13
C THR A 180 6.39 -8.80 11.71
N ILE A 181 7.42 -9.42 11.13
CA ILE A 181 8.82 -9.23 11.55
C ILE A 181 9.23 -7.75 11.42
N ASN A 182 8.79 -7.07 10.36
CA ASN A 182 9.05 -5.67 10.14
C ASN A 182 8.45 -4.81 11.27
N MET A 183 7.20 -5.06 11.66
CA MET A 183 6.58 -4.32 12.77
C MET A 183 7.29 -4.63 14.10
N HIS A 184 7.65 -5.89 14.32
CA HIS A 184 8.39 -6.29 15.53
C HIS A 184 9.72 -5.56 15.66
N LYS A 185 10.49 -5.48 14.56
CA LYS A 185 11.71 -4.68 14.49
C LYS A 185 11.46 -3.19 14.71
N PHE A 186 10.37 -2.64 14.16
CA PHE A 186 9.99 -1.26 14.41
C PHE A 186 9.78 -1.01 15.91
N LEU A 187 9.01 -1.85 16.61
CA LEU A 187 8.76 -1.69 18.04
C LEU A 187 10.04 -1.80 18.88
N ILE A 188 10.94 -2.75 18.55
CA ILE A 188 12.23 -2.88 19.25
C ILE A 188 13.11 -1.65 19.00
N ASN A 189 13.24 -1.22 17.75
CA ASN A 189 14.20 -0.19 17.39
C ASN A 189 13.73 1.21 17.76
N GLU A 190 12.44 1.51 17.58
CA GLU A 190 11.89 2.86 17.75
C GLU A 190 11.31 3.07 19.15
N LEU A 191 10.68 2.04 19.74
CA LEU A 191 10.08 2.14 21.08
C LEU A 191 10.97 1.52 22.17
N LYS A 192 12.12 0.93 21.80
CA LYS A 192 13.07 0.30 22.73
C LYS A 192 12.42 -0.78 23.61
N MET A 193 11.40 -1.45 23.09
CA MET A 193 10.73 -2.54 23.78
C MET A 193 11.62 -3.77 23.88
N ASP A 194 11.43 -4.56 24.94
CA ASP A 194 12.00 -5.90 24.99
C ASP A 194 11.51 -6.74 23.80
N VAL A 195 12.38 -7.63 23.32
CA VAL A 195 12.13 -8.45 22.14
C VAL A 195 10.92 -9.36 22.35
N HIS A 196 10.75 -9.97 23.52
CA HIS A 196 9.63 -10.86 23.80
C HIS A 196 8.34 -10.06 24.02
N ASP A 197 8.41 -8.97 24.78
CA ASP A 197 7.24 -8.11 25.04
C ASP A 197 6.68 -7.50 23.76
N ALA A 198 7.55 -7.04 22.84
CA ALA A 198 7.11 -6.54 21.54
C ALA A 198 6.38 -7.62 20.72
N GLY A 199 6.85 -8.86 20.79
CA GLY A 199 6.22 -9.99 20.11
C GLY A 199 4.86 -10.36 20.73
N MET A 200 4.80 -10.47 22.06
CA MET A 200 3.55 -10.74 22.79
C MET A 200 2.53 -9.63 22.56
N LEU A 201 2.96 -8.36 22.62
CA LEU A 201 2.07 -7.23 22.36
C LEU A 201 1.52 -7.25 20.93
N LEU A 202 2.37 -7.50 19.93
CA LEU A 202 1.91 -7.63 18.54
C LEU A 202 0.85 -8.72 18.38
N SER A 203 0.98 -9.83 19.10
CA SER A 203 -0.02 -10.90 19.07
C SER A 203 -1.34 -10.51 19.74
N LEU A 204 -1.36 -9.52 20.63
CA LEU A 204 -2.56 -9.09 21.36
C LEU A 204 -3.32 -7.98 20.64
N VAL A 205 -2.60 -7.04 20.00
CA VAL A 205 -3.21 -5.80 19.47
C VAL A 205 -2.87 -5.51 18.02
N GLY A 206 -1.97 -6.29 17.43
CA GLY A 206 -1.59 -6.14 16.04
C GLY A 206 -2.56 -6.87 15.11
N GLU A 207 -2.79 -6.32 13.93
CA GLU A 207 -3.71 -6.88 12.94
C GLU A 207 -2.98 -7.19 11.64
N LEU A 208 -2.76 -8.48 11.38
CA LEU A 208 -2.20 -8.94 10.10
C LEU A 208 -3.30 -8.97 9.04
N LYS A 209 -3.10 -8.26 7.93
CA LYS A 209 -4.07 -8.13 6.84
C LYS A 209 -3.43 -8.31 5.46
N ILE A 210 -4.26 -8.65 4.48
CA ILE A 210 -3.89 -8.84 3.09
C ILE A 210 -4.06 -7.52 2.34
N CYS A 211 -3.13 -7.18 1.44
CA CYS A 211 -3.31 -6.11 0.45
C CYS A 211 -3.85 -6.69 -0.86
N GLN A 212 -3.04 -7.50 -1.56
CA GLN A 212 -3.44 -8.27 -2.75
C GLN A 212 -2.80 -9.67 -2.76
N ILE A 213 -3.39 -10.57 -3.58
CA ILE A 213 -2.88 -11.92 -3.83
C ILE A 213 -2.89 -12.30 -5.32
N VAL A 214 -2.79 -11.33 -6.22
CA VAL A 214 -3.00 -11.53 -7.66
C VAL A 214 -1.83 -11.06 -8.54
N ASP A 215 -0.86 -10.38 -7.93
CA ASP A 215 0.35 -9.90 -8.61
C ASP A 215 1.46 -10.96 -8.66
N PRO A 216 2.58 -10.67 -9.35
CA PRO A 216 3.77 -11.54 -9.31
C PRO A 216 4.31 -11.80 -7.90
N LEU A 217 4.09 -10.88 -6.95
CA LEU A 217 4.38 -11.06 -5.52
C LEU A 217 3.15 -10.68 -4.71
N MET A 218 2.83 -11.47 -3.68
CA MET A 218 1.68 -11.25 -2.80
C MET A 218 2.06 -10.21 -1.75
N THR A 219 1.13 -9.31 -1.43
CA THR A 219 1.39 -8.20 -0.50
C THR A 219 0.53 -8.32 0.75
N ALA A 220 1.16 -8.25 1.92
CA ALA A 220 0.51 -8.23 3.22
C ALA A 220 0.99 -7.04 4.06
N ARG A 221 0.20 -6.69 5.08
CA ARG A 221 0.53 -5.62 6.02
C ARG A 221 0.24 -6.03 7.46
N MET A 222 1.08 -5.57 8.38
CA MET A 222 0.84 -5.69 9.82
C MET A 222 0.46 -4.31 10.35
N GLU A 223 -0.80 -4.14 10.76
CA GLU A 223 -1.31 -2.90 11.34
C GLU A 223 -1.09 -2.89 12.86
N PHE A 224 -0.72 -1.73 13.41
CA PHE A 224 -0.50 -1.54 14.83
C PHE A 224 -1.07 -0.18 15.29
N PRO A 225 -1.73 -0.09 16.46
CA PRO A 225 -2.40 1.12 16.90
C PRO A 225 -1.42 2.22 17.32
N ILE A 226 -1.60 3.41 16.75
CA ILE A 226 -0.82 4.62 17.06
C ILE A 226 -1.00 5.04 18.52
N SER A 227 -2.18 4.77 19.11
CA SER A 227 -2.45 5.08 20.52
C SER A 227 -1.47 4.42 21.49
N ILE A 228 -0.82 3.31 21.09
CA ILE A 228 0.23 2.67 21.87
C ILE A 228 1.57 3.39 21.68
N LEU A 229 1.92 3.80 20.45
CA LEU A 229 3.12 4.62 20.19
C LEU A 229 3.09 5.90 21.04
N ASP A 230 1.92 6.51 21.18
CA ASP A 230 1.72 7.68 22.04
C ASP A 230 2.04 7.40 23.53
N LYS A 231 1.79 6.19 24.04
CA LYS A 231 2.16 5.80 25.42
C LYS A 231 3.67 5.76 25.63
N TYR A 232 4.44 5.57 24.56
CA TYR A 232 5.90 5.62 24.56
C TYR A 232 6.43 7.03 24.18
N ASN A 233 5.56 8.04 24.10
CA ASN A 233 5.87 9.38 23.60
C ASN A 233 6.53 9.37 22.20
N TYR A 234 6.28 8.32 21.41
CA TYR A 234 6.82 8.19 20.08
C TYR A 234 5.88 8.86 19.07
N LYS A 235 6.40 9.87 18.36
CA LYS A 235 5.72 10.49 17.22
C LYS A 235 6.38 10.03 15.94
N ILE A 236 5.56 9.48 15.03
CA ILE A 236 6.00 9.25 13.65
C ILE A 236 6.18 10.63 13.03
N VAL A 237 7.43 10.90 12.63
CA VAL A 237 7.97 12.17 12.09
C VAL A 237 6.98 12.90 11.19
#